data_AF-A0A6S7H1P6-F1
#
_entry.id   AF-A0A6S7H1P6-F1
#
_cell.length_a   1.000
_cell.length_b   1.000
_cell.length_c   1.000
_cell.angle_alpha   90.00
_cell.angle_beta   90.00
_cell.angle_gamma   90.00
#
_symmetry.space_group_name_H-M   'P 1'
#
loop_
_entity.id
_entity.type
_entity.pdbx_description
1 polymer ?
#
loop_
_entity_poly.entity_id
_entity_poly.type
_entity_poly.pdbx_seq_one_letter_code
_entity_poly.pdbx_strand_id
1 'polypeptide(L)'
;MILVGAKQDLAAEKREVTEEQARKFASNYPEIVDVVETSAKNSVNIETVFITLSRALKNKYEKKAQPRSPTFPNTIDNQPKPSLFASLCSVNRCCN
;
A
#
# COMPACT_ATOMS: atom_id res chain seq x y z
N MET A 1 0.42 -7.57 -4.19
CA MET A 1 -0.96 -8.04 -4.41
C MET A 1 -1.36 -8.87 -3.19
N ILE A 2 -2.64 -8.97 -2.84
CA ILE A 2 -3.10 -9.83 -1.73
C ILE A 2 -4.06 -10.85 -2.33
N LEU A 3 -3.87 -12.12 -2.00
CA LEU A 3 -4.77 -13.19 -2.41
C LEU A 3 -5.87 -13.34 -1.36
N VAL A 4 -7.13 -13.28 -1.77
CA VAL A 4 -8.28 -13.34 -0.85
C VAL A 4 -9.12 -14.57 -1.13
N GLY A 5 -9.20 -15.48 -0.16
CA GLY A 5 -10.10 -16.62 -0.18
C GLY A 5 -11.47 -16.19 0.35
N ALA A 6 -12.41 -15.86 -0.53
CA ALA A 6 -13.75 -15.45 -0.12
C ALA A 6 -14.65 -16.65 0.23
N LYS A 7 -15.74 -16.38 0.97
CA LYS A 7 -16.77 -17.37 1.36
C LYS A 7 -16.27 -18.45 2.31
N GLN A 8 -15.38 -18.08 3.24
CA GLN A 8 -14.91 -18.99 4.30
C GLN A 8 -16.07 -19.61 5.12
N ASP A 9 -17.23 -18.96 5.17
CA ASP A 9 -18.44 -19.47 5.83
C ASP A 9 -18.95 -20.79 5.24
N LEU A 10 -18.65 -21.10 3.97
CA LEU A 10 -19.03 -22.35 3.32
C LEU A 10 -17.93 -23.42 3.39
N ALA A 11 -16.87 -23.18 4.16
CA ALA A 11 -15.72 -24.07 4.23
C ALA A 11 -16.06 -25.49 4.70
N ALA A 12 -17.14 -25.66 5.48
CA ALA A 12 -17.56 -26.98 5.96
C ALA A 12 -18.23 -27.84 4.87
N GLU A 13 -18.85 -27.22 3.86
CA GLU A 13 -19.70 -27.93 2.89
C GLU A 13 -19.13 -27.94 1.48
N LYS A 14 -18.38 -26.89 1.08
CA LYS A 14 -17.99 -26.67 -0.33
C LYS A 14 -16.54 -26.25 -0.50
N ARG A 15 -15.67 -26.60 0.46
CA ARG A 15 -14.25 -26.23 0.38
C ARG A 15 -13.52 -27.11 -0.62
N GLU A 16 -13.23 -26.54 -1.79
CA GLU A 16 -12.41 -27.20 -2.81
C GLU A 16 -10.92 -26.86 -2.68
N VAL A 17 -10.60 -25.71 -2.07
CA VAL A 17 -9.22 -25.22 -1.92
C VAL A 17 -8.85 -25.17 -0.46
N THR A 18 -7.82 -25.92 -0.07
CA THR A 18 -7.29 -25.85 1.29
C THR A 18 -6.41 -24.61 1.45
N GLU A 19 -6.28 -24.15 2.69
CA GLU A 19 -5.47 -22.98 3.02
C GLU A 19 -4.00 -23.21 2.66
N GLU A 20 -3.52 -24.44 2.85
CA GLU A 20 -2.19 -24.87 2.46
C GLU A 20 -1.95 -24.77 0.95
N GLN A 21 -2.93 -25.16 0.12
CA GLN A 21 -2.85 -25.02 -1.33
C GLN A 21 -2.79 -23.55 -1.74
N ALA A 22 -3.60 -22.69 -1.11
CA ALA A 22 -3.57 -21.26 -1.37
C ALA A 22 -2.23 -20.63 -0.95
N ARG A 23 -1.66 -21.03 0.19
CA ARG A 23 -0.33 -20.58 0.64
C ARG A 23 0.78 -21.08 -0.28
N LYS A 24 0.74 -22.34 -0.73
CA LYS A 24 1.69 -22.88 -1.72
C LYS A 24 1.62 -22.14 -3.05
N PHE A 25 0.41 -21.82 -3.50
CA PHE A 25 0.23 -21.00 -4.70
C PHE A 25 0.87 -19.63 -4.49
N ALA A 26 0.58 -18.94 -3.37
CA ALA A 26 1.17 -17.64 -3.08
C ALA A 26 2.70 -17.66 -2.97
N SER A 27 3.29 -18.72 -2.42
CA SER A 27 4.76 -18.84 -2.37
C SER A 27 5.42 -18.91 -3.75
N ASN A 28 4.69 -19.35 -4.79
CA ASN A 28 5.20 -19.37 -6.16
C ASN A 28 5.16 -18.00 -6.84
N TYR A 29 4.42 -17.03 -6.30
CA TYR A 29 4.29 -15.68 -6.87
C TYR A 29 4.81 -14.63 -5.87
N PRO A 30 6.05 -14.14 -6.03
CA PRO A 30 6.66 -13.20 -5.08
C PRO A 30 5.96 -11.83 -5.03
N GLU A 31 5.07 -11.54 -5.99
CA GLU A 31 4.24 -10.32 -6.00
C GLU A 31 3.05 -10.40 -5.04
N ILE A 32 2.69 -11.60 -4.59
CA ILE A 32 1.65 -11.85 -3.59
C ILE A 32 2.28 -11.65 -2.22
N VAL A 33 1.73 -10.69 -1.48
CA VAL A 33 2.24 -10.23 -0.19
C VAL A 33 1.64 -11.05 0.95
N ASP A 34 0.39 -11.47 0.80
CA ASP A 34 -0.33 -12.22 1.83
C ASP A 34 -1.51 -13.01 1.24
N VAL A 35 -1.95 -14.03 1.97
CA VAL A 35 -3.16 -14.83 1.68
C VAL A 35 -4.10 -14.71 2.86
N VAL A 36 -5.30 -14.19 2.63
CA VAL A 36 -6.28 -13.95 3.69
C VAL A 36 -7.62 -14.60 3.34
N GLU A 37 -8.13 -15.45 4.22
CA GLU A 37 -9.50 -15.99 4.10
C GLU A 37 -10.49 -15.00 4.71
N THR A 38 -11.58 -14.74 3.98
CA THR A 38 -12.61 -13.77 4.37
C THR A 38 -14.01 -14.35 4.21
N SER A 39 -14.92 -13.87 5.04
CA SER A 39 -16.36 -14.08 4.83
C SER A 39 -17.04 -12.72 4.86
N ALA A 40 -17.59 -12.30 3.72
CA ALA A 40 -18.40 -11.09 3.64
C ALA A 40 -19.72 -11.23 4.43
N LYS A 41 -20.26 -12.45 4.51
CA LYS A 41 -21.49 -12.76 5.24
C LYS A 41 -21.32 -12.59 6.74
N ASN A 42 -20.17 -13.02 7.27
CA ASN A 42 -19.86 -12.97 8.70
C ASN A 42 -18.92 -11.80 9.06
N SER A 43 -18.61 -10.92 8.09
CA SER A 43 -17.65 -9.82 8.23
C SER A 43 -16.28 -10.25 8.78
N VAL A 44 -15.83 -11.46 8.45
CA VAL A 44 -14.55 -12.01 8.93
C VAL A 44 -13.42 -11.53 8.03
N ASN A 45 -12.39 -10.93 8.64
CA ASN A 45 -11.13 -10.49 8.02
C ASN A 45 -11.23 -9.46 6.89
N ILE A 46 -12.41 -8.89 6.66
CA ILE A 46 -12.61 -7.84 5.66
C ILE A 46 -11.74 -6.62 5.99
N GLU A 47 -11.79 -6.14 7.23
CA GLU A 47 -11.00 -4.99 7.68
C GLU A 47 -9.48 -5.27 7.57
N THR A 48 -9.05 -6.46 7.97
CA THR A 48 -7.65 -6.91 7.88
C THR A 48 -7.14 -6.82 6.44
N VAL A 49 -7.91 -7.26 5.44
CA VAL A 49 -7.52 -7.17 4.03
C VAL A 49 -7.31 -5.71 3.59
N PHE A 50 -8.24 -4.82 3.94
CA PHE A 50 -8.14 -3.41 3.56
C PHE A 50 -6.98 -2.69 4.25
N ILE A 51 -6.73 -2.97 5.53
CA ILE A 51 -5.59 -2.41 6.27
C ILE A 51 -4.27 -2.90 5.65
N THR A 52 -4.14 -4.21 5.42
CA THR A 52 -2.93 -4.79 4.81
C THR A 52 -2.67 -4.22 3.42
N LEU A 53 -3.72 -4.04 2.62
CA LEU A 53 -3.62 -3.42 1.30
C LEU A 53 -3.14 -1.97 1.40
N SER A 54 -3.75 -1.18 2.29
CA SER A 54 -3.40 0.22 2.51
C SER A 54 -1.95 0.37 2.95
N ARG A 55 -1.48 -0.49 3.86
CA ARG A 55 -0.09 -0.52 4.31
C ARG A 55 0.87 -0.91 3.18
N ALA A 56 0.50 -1.90 2.37
CA ALA A 56 1.30 -2.32 1.23
C ALA A 56 1.44 -1.18 0.19
N LEU A 57 0.37 -0.43 -0.08
CA LEU A 57 0.38 0.73 -0.96
C LEU A 57 1.26 1.86 -0.40
N LYS A 58 1.10 2.19 0.89
CA LYS A 58 1.91 3.21 1.57
C LYS A 58 3.41 2.87 1.51
N ASN A 59 3.78 1.64 1.84
CA ASN A 59 5.18 1.20 1.79
C ASN A 59 5.76 1.27 0.37
N LYS A 60 4.96 0.97 -0.67
CA LYS A 60 5.40 1.11 -2.07
C LYS A 60 5.63 2.57 -2.45
N TYR A 61 4.81 3.48 -1.94
CA TYR A 61 4.97 4.91 -2.18
C TYR A 61 6.21 5.47 -1.47
N GLU A 62 6.40 5.14 -0.18
CA GLU A 62 7.56 5.59 0.61
C GLU A 62 8.90 5.09 0.03
N LYS A 63 8.95 3.84 -0.45
CA LYS A 63 10.15 3.30 -1.12
C LYS A 63 10.48 4.03 -2.44
N LYS A 64 9.47 4.52 -3.17
CA LYS A 64 9.67 5.35 -4.37
C LYS A 64 9.99 6.81 -4.04
N ALA A 65 9.54 7.27 -2.88
CA ALA A 65 9.73 8.64 -2.41
C ALA A 65 11.06 8.88 -1.69
N GLN A 66 11.92 7.84 -1.50
CA GLN A 66 13.28 8.10 -1.08
C GLN A 66 13.97 8.99 -2.14
N PRO A 67 14.39 10.21 -1.78
CA PRO A 67 15.25 10.97 -2.66
C PRO A 67 16.54 10.17 -2.79
N ARG A 68 16.98 9.90 -4.02
CA ARG A 68 18.41 9.69 -4.27
C ARG A 68 19.10 10.83 -3.54
N SER A 69 19.90 10.54 -2.52
CA SER A 69 20.66 11.58 -1.84
C SER A 69 21.39 12.36 -2.93
N PRO A 70 21.16 13.68 -3.09
CA PRO A 70 22.10 14.48 -3.85
C PRO A 70 23.42 14.34 -3.08
N THR A 71 24.46 13.82 -3.72
CA THR A 71 25.82 14.06 -3.25
C THR A 71 25.99 15.57 -3.27
N PHE A 72 25.80 16.22 -2.13
CA PHE A 72 26.03 17.66 -2.00
C PHE A 72 27.54 17.90 -1.97
N PRO A 73 28.14 18.60 -2.95
CA PRO A 73 29.48 19.14 -2.76
C PRO A 73 29.44 20.15 -1.61
N ASN A 74 30.41 20.07 -0.70
CA ASN A 74 30.56 20.93 0.48
C ASN A 74 30.84 22.39 0.08
N THR A 75 29.81 23.13 -0.32
CA THR A 75 29.88 24.59 -0.44
C THR A 75 28.66 25.19 0.25
N ILE A 76 28.91 25.87 1.37
CA ILE A 76 27.89 26.56 2.15
C ILE A 76 27.46 27.79 1.35
N ASP A 77 26.29 27.71 0.71
CA ASP A 77 25.61 28.86 0.11
C ASP A 77 24.46 29.28 1.03
N ASN A 78 24.62 30.46 1.66
CA ASN A 78 23.64 31.04 2.58
C ASN A 78 22.49 31.70 1.81
N GLN A 79 21.61 30.89 1.20
CA GLN A 79 20.34 31.40 0.66
C GLN A 79 19.15 30.84 1.44
N PRO A 80 18.21 31.70 1.89
CA PRO A 80 17.03 31.25 2.61
C PRO A 80 16.13 30.45 1.65
N LYS A 81 16.04 29.13 1.86
CA LYS A 81 15.14 28.26 1.08
C LYS A 81 13.68 28.65 1.36
N PRO A 82 12.88 29.06 0.35
CA PRO A 82 11.46 29.26 0.56
C PRO A 82 10.80 27.91 0.82
N SER A 83 9.99 27.83 1.87
CA SER A 83 9.24 26.64 2.23
C SER A 83 8.23 26.28 1.14
N LEU A 84 8.10 24.98 0.85
CA LEU A 84 7.16 24.43 -0.14
C LEU A 84 5.68 24.80 0.13
N PHE A 85 5.36 25.31 1.31
CA PHE A 85 4.03 25.78 1.68
C PHE A 85 3.70 27.19 1.17
N ALA A 86 4.69 28.01 0.79
CA ALA A 86 4.45 29.36 0.29
C ALA A 86 3.92 29.37 -1.15
N SER A 87 4.13 28.31 -1.93
CA SER A 87 3.77 28.30 -3.35
C SER A 87 2.29 28.01 -3.64
N LEU A 88 1.51 27.58 -2.64
CA LEU A 88 0.07 27.30 -2.82
C LEU A 88 -0.80 28.57 -2.78
N CYS A 89 -0.30 29.68 -2.23
CA CYS A 89 -1.09 30.90 -2.05
C CYS A 89 -1.10 31.85 -3.28
N SER A 90 -0.39 31.52 -4.37
CA SER A 90 -0.27 32.43 -5.54
C SER A 90 -1.04 31.95 -6.78
N VAL A 91 -1.87 30.91 -6.65
CA VAL A 91 -2.76 30.44 -7.74
C VAL A 91 -4.19 30.93 -7.54
N ASN A 92 -4.36 32.21 -7.19
CA ASN A 92 -5.59 32.89 -7.60
C ASN A 92 -5.28 34.31 -8.07
N ARG A 93 -5.18 34.37 -9.40
CA ARG A 93 -4.99 35.53 -10.24
C ARG A 93 -6.25 36.40 -10.16
N CYS A 94 -6.38 37.23 -9.13
CA CYS A 94 -7.30 38.37 -9.17
C CYS A 94 -6.63 39.48 -9.98
N CYS A 95 -6.77 39.40 -11.31
CA CYS A 95 -6.49 40.51 -12.22
C CYS A 95 -7.81 40.94 -12.88
N ASN A 96 -8.35 42.07 -12.44
CA ASN A 96 -8.65 43.29 -13.22
C ASN A 96 -9.51 44.24 -12.37
#